data_AF-A0AAV1S2I3-F1
#
_entry.id   AF-A0AAV1S2I3-F1
#
_cell.length_a   1.000
_cell.length_b   1.000
_cell.length_c   1.000
_cell.angle_alpha   90.00
_cell.angle_beta   90.00
_cell.angle_gamma   90.00
#
_symmetry.space_group_name_H-M   'P 1'
#
loop_
_entity.id
_entity.type
_entity.pdbx_description
1 polymer ?
#
loop_
_entity_poly.entity_id
_entity_poly.type
_entity_poly.pdbx_seq_one_letter_code
_entity_poly.pdbx_strand_id
1 'polypeptide(L)' 'AAISVRHNRYSVGYMVMDAKGHFVAVRSQSFEGLVDPKVAKILGVREALSWLK' A
#
# COMPACT_ATOMS: atom_id res chain seq x y z
N ALA A 1 -0.59 -5.69 0.63
CA ALA A 1 -0.43 -5.22 2.03
C ALA A 1 0.08 -6.38 2.87
N ALA A 2 0.91 -6.11 3.86
CA ALA A 2 1.41 -7.11 4.81
C ALA A 2 1.26 -6.61 6.24
N ILE A 3 1.01 -7.51 7.19
CA ILE A 3 0.88 -7.18 8.62
C ILE A 3 1.90 -8.01 9.38
N SER A 4 2.68 -7.37 10.25
CA SER A 4 3.65 -8.00 11.12
C SER A 4 3.25 -7.79 12.57
N VAL A 5 2.65 -8.81 13.18
CA VAL A 5 2.26 -8.79 14.59
C VAL A 5 3.49 -8.64 15.50
N ARG A 6 4.57 -9.35 15.19
CA ARG A 6 5.82 -9.31 15.99
C ARG A 6 6.46 -7.92 16.05
N HIS A 7 6.36 -7.15 14.97
CA HIS A 7 6.95 -5.81 14.89
C HIS A 7 5.93 -4.69 15.12
N ASN A 8 4.67 -5.02 15.42
CA ASN A 8 3.57 -4.06 15.56
C ASN A 8 3.49 -3.08 14.37
N ARG A 9 3.50 -3.62 13.14
CA ARG A 9 3.52 -2.81 11.90
C ARG A 9 2.62 -3.40 10.83
N TYR A 10 2.15 -2.54 9.94
CA TYR A 10 1.59 -2.93 8.65
C TYR A 10 2.28 -2.19 7.51
N SER A 11 2.24 -2.75 6.31
CA SER A 11 2.80 -2.15 5.11
C SER A 11 1.86 -2.27 3.94
N VAL A 12 1.93 -1.28 3.06
CA VAL A 12 1.21 -1.24 1.79
C VAL A 12 2.22 -1.12 0.67
N GLY A 13 1.94 -1.79 -0.45
CA GLY A 13 2.73 -1.70 -1.66
C GLY A 13 1.78 -1.60 -2.83
N TYR A 14 2.10 -0.72 -3.77
CA TYR A 14 1.32 -0.50 -4.98
C TYR A 14 2.22 -0.23 -6.17
N MET A 15 1.74 -0.63 -7.33
CA MET A 15 2.38 -0.42 -8.63
C MET A 15 1.45 0.43 -9.47
N VAL A 16 2.02 1.41 -10.16
CA VAL A 16 1.30 2.24 -11.13
C VAL A 16 1.78 1.89 -12.52
N MET A 17 0.79 1.75 -13.40
CA MET A 17 0.97 1.53 -14.82
C MET A 17 0.28 2.67 -15.58
N ASP A 18 0.77 2.97 -16.77
CA ASP A 18 0.08 3.89 -17.68
C ASP A 18 -1.18 3.22 -18.25
N ALA A 19 -1.97 3.98 -19.01
CA ALA A 19 -3.19 3.47 -19.65
C ALA A 19 -2.94 2.36 -20.70
N LYS A 20 -1.69 2.17 -21.14
CA LYS A 20 -1.27 1.12 -22.07
C LYS A 20 -0.74 -0.11 -21.32
N GLY A 21 -0.72 -0.08 -19.99
CA GLY A 21 -0.20 -1.16 -19.14
C GLY A 21 1.31 -1.14 -18.97
N HIS A 22 2.02 -0.09 -19.40
CA HIS A 22 3.45 0.02 -19.15
C HIS A 22 3.71 0.38 -17.69
N PHE A 23 4.71 -0.27 -17.10
CA PHE A 23 5.18 0.05 -15.76
C PHE A 23 5.68 1.51 -15.68
N VAL A 24 5.20 2.24 -14.67
CA VAL A 24 5.64 3.61 -14.37
C VAL A 24 6.47 3.61 -13.09
N ALA A 25 5.93 3.06 -12.01
CA ALA A 25 6.63 3.01 -10.73
C ALA A 25 6.03 1.97 -9.78
N VAL A 26 6.83 1.61 -8.77
CA VAL A 26 6.39 0.87 -7.59
C VAL A 26 6.75 1.67 -6.34
N ARG A 27 5.85 1.70 -5.36
CA ARG A 27 6.13 2.24 -4.03
C ARG A 27 5.69 1.26 -2.96
N SER A 28 6.43 1.27 -1.87
CA SER A 28 6.03 0.59 -0.64
C SER A 28 6.22 1.54 0.54
N GLN A 29 5.34 1.44 1.52
CA GLN A 29 5.38 2.22 2.75
C GLN A 29 5.02 1.32 3.93
N SER A 30 5.69 1.55 5.05
CA SER A 30 5.46 0.82 6.31
C SER A 30 5.02 1.80 7.38
N PHE A 31 4.00 1.41 8.13
CA PHE A 31 3.36 2.21 9.17
C PHE A 31 3.44 1.45 10.49
N GLU A 32 3.51 2.19 11.59
CA GLU A 32 3.44 1.65 12.94
C GLU A 32 2.00 1.36 13.34
N GLY A 33 1.84 0.34 14.20
CA GLY A 33 0.56 -0.15 14.67
C GLY A 33 0.05 -1.36 13.89
N LEU A 34 -1.03 -1.93 14.42
CA LEU A 34 -1.76 -3.01 13.79
C LEU A 34 -3.12 -2.51 13.32
N VAL A 35 -3.51 -2.99 12.16
CA VAL A 35 -4.83 -2.77 11.58
C VAL A 35 -5.40 -4.10 11.15
N ASP A 36 -6.72 -4.18 11.07
CA ASP A 36 -7.38 -5.33 10.45
C ASP A 36 -6.90 -5.48 8.97
N PRO A 37 -6.70 -6.71 8.46
CA PRO A 37 -6.31 -6.94 7.07
C PRO A 37 -7.20 -6.24 6.03
N LYS A 38 -8.51 -6.10 6.27
CA LYS A 38 -9.43 -5.35 5.40
C LYS A 38 -9.10 -3.86 5.41
N VAL A 39 -8.83 -3.30 6.59
CA VAL A 39 -8.40 -1.90 6.74
C VAL A 39 -7.06 -1.68 6.05
N ALA A 40 -6.08 -2.58 6.18
CA ALA A 40 -4.80 -2.49 5.48
C ALA A 40 -4.95 -2.44 3.95
N LYS A 41 -5.91 -3.18 3.39
CA LYS A 41 -6.22 -3.13 1.95
C LYS A 41 -6.81 -1.77 1.54
N ILE A 42 -7.78 -1.26 2.29
CA ILE A 42 -8.41 0.05 2.03
C ILE A 42 -7.36 1.17 2.09
N LEU A 43 -6.49 1.14 3.11
CA LEU A 43 -5.38 2.08 3.23
C LEU A 43 -4.42 1.96 2.04
N GLY A 44 -4.12 0.76 1.57
CA GLY A 44 -3.29 0.56 0.38
C GLY A 44 -3.86 1.22 -0.88
N VAL A 45 -5.18 1.12 -1.10
CA VAL A 45 -5.85 1.80 -2.22
C VAL A 45 -5.82 3.32 -2.02
N ARG A 46 -6.13 3.81 -0.81
CA ARG A 46 -6.06 5.24 -0.49
C ARG A 46 -4.67 5.83 -0.76
N GLU A 47 -3.62 5.15 -0.31
CA GLU A 47 -2.23 5.61 -0.50
C GLU A 47 -1.76 5.52 -1.95
N ALA A 48 -2.29 4.58 -2.74
CA ALA A 48 -2.04 4.55 -4.18
C ALA A 48 -2.70 5.73 -4.89
N LEU A 49 -3.96 6.01 -4.58
CA LEU A 49 -4.72 7.12 -5.16
C LEU A 49 -4.20 8.49 -4.74
N SER A 50 -3.71 8.64 -3.50
CA SER A 50 -3.12 9.91 -3.02
C SER A 50 -1.88 10.31 -3.81
N TRP A 51 -1.19 9.33 -4.42
CA TRP A 51 0.00 9.55 -5.23
C TRP A 51 -0.31 9.96 -6.66
N LEU A 52 -1.47 9.59 -7.19
CA LEU A 52 -1.92 9.92 -8.55
C LEU A 52 -2.55 11.33 -8.66
N LYS A 53 -2.38 12.17 -7.64
CA LYS A 53 -2.85 13.55 -7.62
C LYS A 53 -2.08 14.44 -8.59
#